data_AF-A0A1V5IEI9-F1
#
_entry.id   AF-A0A1V5IEI9-F1
#
_cell.length_a   1.000
_cell.length_b   1.000
_cell.length_c   1.000
_cell.angle_alpha   90.00
_cell.angle_beta   90.00
_cell.angle_gamma   90.00
#
_symmetry.space_group_name_H-M   'P 1'
#
loop_
_entity.id
_entity.type
_entity.pdbx_description
1 polymer ?
#
loop_
_entity_poly.entity_id
_entity_poly.type
_entity_poly.pdbx_seq_one_letter_code
_entity_poly.pdbx_strand_id
1 'polypeptide(L)'
;MGRDRPDNRGFFIGTIRSVRGSETRIAATGARALSAGDGLVGIDPITRTESGFVLRERPRQEGGDIVIRQPTGCREGMALYLTKSVSLERRAGTIRSAAGPAGRYPIPIEVALSVATGKPPVLSGSFKLPGGTVARVSTEADFIPERAEERATTGDEISRQIRKSGGTAFSISDLSITYEGGLFLPVGALNRFRRHFFGEAERALLQTYLPDDRMLGEARNRLAMLLTHLDHQEKRRSRNPELAIICTDIDSVKVACLAGCDRVCFEPDPGDMECALTEAIASCRECNVRMAWKWPRVPPPEFITAAAALLPGLADSGLEEVMTEGAMYADPIRTIAAGIRVTGGPDLNVFNACAVKALAHDCPGVTLSPELSGDDIALLCNRLGDSGQVSVLVQGNIPAMITADTLLDLVSGRGNRGNYRSRNPDSPDILYGLADTTGRIFPVHPDSWGRTHILNAAELCLIDYLPDLARAGVDGCVIDARWRGPSYAAEIVSVYREALDNTGWMAGDPASAERIQALKTRIRALAQGGITAGHYLRGLSSD
;
A
#
# COMPACT_ATOMS: atom_id res chain seq x y z
N MET A 1 -12.94 12.50 12.53
CA MET A 1 -13.71 11.59 11.66
C MET A 1 -13.74 10.22 12.31
N GLY A 2 -14.89 9.54 12.37
CA GLY A 2 -15.06 8.32 13.17
C GLY A 2 -14.75 7.02 12.41
N ARG A 3 -14.07 6.07 13.07
CA ARG A 3 -13.77 4.71 12.60
C ARG A 3 -15.01 3.88 12.23
N ASP A 4 -16.20 4.33 12.62
CA ASP A 4 -17.45 3.58 12.47
C ASP A 4 -18.17 3.82 11.14
N ARG A 5 -17.68 4.73 10.28
CA ARG A 5 -18.25 5.00 8.96
C ARG A 5 -17.16 5.21 7.90
N PRO A 6 -16.61 4.14 7.30
CA PRO A 6 -15.65 4.27 6.21
C PRO A 6 -16.40 4.71 4.95
N ASP A 7 -16.55 6.02 4.75
CA ASP A 7 -16.97 6.78 3.55
C ASP A 7 -17.78 6.01 2.46
N ASN A 8 -18.71 5.14 2.88
CA ASN A 8 -19.60 4.37 2.03
C ASN A 8 -20.75 5.29 1.66
N ARG A 9 -20.46 6.25 0.78
CA ARG A 9 -21.43 7.25 0.32
C ARG A 9 -22.65 6.61 -0.35
N GLY A 10 -22.59 5.32 -0.71
CA GLY A 10 -23.67 4.59 -1.36
C GLY A 10 -23.67 4.79 -2.88
N PHE A 11 -24.58 4.11 -3.57
CA PHE A 11 -24.74 4.25 -5.02
C PHE A 11 -25.60 5.47 -5.34
N PHE A 12 -25.09 6.43 -6.13
CA PHE A 12 -25.83 7.65 -6.47
C PHE A 12 -27.11 7.32 -7.25
N ILE A 13 -28.25 7.77 -6.72
CA ILE A 13 -29.57 7.55 -7.31
C ILE A 13 -29.99 8.77 -8.13
N GLY A 14 -29.72 9.96 -7.63
CA GLY A 14 -30.13 11.20 -8.26
C GLY A 14 -30.17 12.39 -7.31
N THR A 15 -30.67 13.51 -7.81
CA THR A 15 -30.76 14.76 -7.04
C THR A 15 -32.21 15.06 -6.69
N ILE A 16 -32.45 15.51 -5.45
CA ILE A 16 -33.78 15.89 -5.00
C ILE A 16 -34.20 17.19 -5.69
N ARG A 17 -35.27 17.13 -6.47
CA ARG A 17 -35.86 18.27 -7.19
C ARG A 17 -36.82 19.08 -6.36
N SER A 18 -37.57 18.43 -5.47
CA SER A 18 -38.52 19.13 -4.61
C SER A 18 -38.95 18.25 -3.46
N VAL A 19 -39.25 18.89 -2.32
CA VAL A 19 -39.88 18.24 -1.16
C VAL A 19 -41.14 19.03 -0.81
N ARG A 20 -42.32 18.39 -0.90
CA ARG A 20 -43.62 18.99 -0.60
C ARG A 20 -44.36 18.13 0.41
N GLY A 21 -44.39 18.57 1.67
CA GLY A 21 -44.96 17.80 2.76
C GLY A 21 -44.23 16.46 2.93
N SER A 22 -44.93 15.36 2.72
CA SER A 22 -44.34 14.01 2.73
C SER A 22 -43.87 13.51 1.36
N GLU A 23 -44.09 14.27 0.27
CA GLU A 23 -43.70 13.86 -1.07
C GLU A 23 -42.32 14.43 -1.44
N THR A 24 -41.36 13.55 -1.72
CA THR A 24 -40.02 13.90 -2.21
C THR A 24 -39.88 13.43 -3.65
N ARG A 25 -39.54 14.36 -4.56
CA ARG A 25 -39.30 14.08 -5.99
C ARG A 25 -37.81 14.12 -6.31
N ILE A 26 -37.32 13.09 -6.99
CA ILE A 26 -35.91 12.91 -7.30
C ILE A 26 -35.73 12.75 -8.81
N ALA A 27 -34.84 13.56 -9.38
CA ALA A 27 -34.36 13.34 -10.73
C ALA A 27 -33.38 12.16 -10.74
N ALA A 28 -33.85 11.01 -11.18
CA ALA A 28 -33.06 9.79 -11.21
C ALA A 28 -32.00 9.84 -12.33
N THR A 29 -30.79 9.39 -12.03
CA THR A 29 -29.66 9.39 -12.99
C THR A 29 -29.45 8.01 -13.65
N GLY A 30 -30.29 7.01 -13.34
CA GLY A 30 -30.17 5.67 -13.90
C GLY A 30 -31.41 4.78 -13.73
N ALA A 31 -31.36 3.59 -14.32
CA ALA A 31 -32.49 2.65 -14.40
C ALA A 31 -32.71 1.80 -13.13
N ARG A 32 -31.99 2.08 -12.03
CA ARG A 32 -32.03 1.22 -10.85
C ARG A 32 -33.31 1.43 -10.05
N ALA A 33 -34.15 0.40 -10.00
CA ALA A 33 -35.39 0.42 -9.24
C ALA A 33 -35.14 0.33 -7.73
N LEU A 34 -35.71 1.28 -6.99
CA LEU A 34 -35.76 1.27 -5.53
C LEU A 34 -36.91 0.39 -5.03
N SER A 35 -36.70 -0.24 -3.87
CA SER A 35 -37.66 -1.14 -3.23
C SER A 35 -38.01 -0.65 -1.82
N ALA A 36 -39.21 -1.00 -1.35
CA ALA A 36 -39.54 -0.86 0.06
C ALA A 36 -38.51 -1.64 0.91
N GLY A 37 -37.99 -0.98 1.94
CA GLY A 37 -36.93 -1.46 2.82
C GLY A 37 -35.51 -0.98 2.46
N ASP A 38 -35.30 -0.37 1.29
CA ASP A 38 -33.98 0.16 0.92
C ASP A 38 -33.57 1.33 1.83
N GLY A 39 -32.28 1.40 2.16
CA GLY A 39 -31.67 2.48 2.94
C GLY A 39 -31.07 3.54 2.03
N LEU A 40 -31.40 4.80 2.28
CA LEU A 40 -30.96 5.96 1.51
C LEU A 40 -30.32 7.01 2.41
N VAL A 41 -29.43 7.81 1.84
CA VAL A 41 -28.89 9.02 2.49
C VAL A 41 -28.92 10.18 1.51
N GLY A 42 -29.49 11.31 1.94
CA GLY A 42 -29.37 12.60 1.27
C GLY A 42 -28.15 13.34 1.81
N ILE A 43 -27.32 13.88 0.93
CA ILE A 43 -26.12 14.64 1.29
C ILE A 43 -26.20 16.02 0.63
N ASP A 44 -26.02 17.08 1.41
CA ASP A 44 -25.87 18.41 0.86
C ASP A 44 -24.49 18.58 0.20
N PRO A 45 -24.41 18.95 -1.09
CA PRO A 45 -23.15 19.05 -1.80
C PRO A 45 -22.22 20.16 -1.28
N ILE A 46 -22.76 21.18 -0.59
CA ILE A 46 -22.02 22.33 -0.07
C ILE A 46 -21.68 22.10 1.41
N THR A 47 -22.68 21.87 2.25
CA THR A 47 -22.49 21.79 3.71
C THR A 47 -22.08 20.41 4.19
N ARG A 48 -22.12 19.39 3.32
CA ARG A 48 -21.87 17.97 3.65
C ARG A 48 -22.76 17.40 4.75
N THR A 49 -23.88 18.05 5.04
CA THR A 49 -24.86 17.57 6.02
C THR A 49 -25.61 16.38 5.47
N GLU A 50 -25.75 15.32 6.26
CA GLU A 50 -26.38 14.05 5.87
C GLU A 50 -27.77 13.88 6.48
N SER A 51 -28.67 13.20 5.76
CA SER A 51 -29.99 12.79 6.24
C SER A 51 -30.31 11.38 5.75
N GLY A 52 -30.18 10.40 6.66
CA GLY A 52 -30.40 8.98 6.37
C GLY A 52 -31.83 8.53 6.68
N PHE A 53 -32.40 7.67 5.84
CA PHE A 53 -33.73 7.09 6.04
C PHE A 53 -33.91 5.74 5.33
N VAL A 54 -34.95 5.00 5.72
CA VAL A 54 -35.35 3.74 5.08
C VAL A 54 -36.66 3.93 4.34
N LEU A 55 -36.75 3.47 3.10
CA LEU A 55 -37.99 3.50 2.32
C LEU A 55 -39.03 2.57 2.93
N ARG A 56 -40.20 3.10 3.27
CA ARG A 56 -41.30 2.28 3.82
C ARG A 56 -42.17 1.67 2.74
N GLU A 57 -42.31 2.40 1.63
CA GLU A 57 -43.19 2.04 0.52
C GLU A 57 -42.41 2.00 -0.79
N ARG A 58 -42.98 1.33 -1.79
CA ARG A 58 -42.38 1.28 -3.12
C ARG A 58 -42.50 2.67 -3.78
N PRO A 59 -41.40 3.26 -4.28
CA PRO A 59 -41.46 4.55 -4.95
C PRO A 59 -42.26 4.47 -6.25
N ARG A 60 -42.89 5.59 -6.63
CA ARG A 60 -43.58 5.74 -7.92
C ARG A 60 -42.65 6.36 -8.93
N GLN A 61 -42.82 6.01 -10.21
CA GLN A 61 -42.20 6.75 -11.31
C GLN A 61 -43.24 7.68 -11.93
N GLU A 62 -42.94 8.97 -11.98
CA GLU A 62 -43.79 9.98 -12.61
C GLU A 62 -42.91 10.91 -13.46
N GLY A 63 -43.15 10.97 -14.78
CA GLY A 63 -42.44 11.90 -15.67
C GLY A 63 -40.90 11.73 -15.70
N GLY A 64 -40.39 10.53 -15.43
CA GLY A 64 -38.95 10.23 -15.34
C GLY A 64 -38.35 10.45 -13.94
N ASP A 65 -39.08 11.10 -13.04
CA ASP A 65 -38.67 11.30 -11.65
C ASP A 65 -39.12 10.12 -10.76
N ILE A 66 -38.35 9.87 -9.71
CA ILE A 66 -38.72 8.95 -8.63
C ILE A 66 -39.43 9.75 -7.54
N VAL A 67 -40.63 9.30 -7.17
CA VAL A 67 -41.48 9.93 -6.15
C VAL A 67 -41.58 9.02 -4.93
N ILE A 68 -41.17 9.54 -3.78
CA ILE A 68 -41.23 8.85 -2.48
C ILE A 68 -42.21 9.61 -1.57
N ARG A 69 -43.07 8.89 -0.85
CA ARG A 69 -44.07 9.47 0.08
C ARG A 69 -43.75 9.14 1.54
N GLN A 70 -42.79 9.85 2.11
CA GLN A 70 -42.49 9.83 3.55
C GLN A 70 -41.67 11.06 3.97
N PRO A 71 -41.65 11.43 5.26
CA PRO A 71 -40.68 12.39 5.79
C PRO A 71 -39.25 11.83 5.66
N THR A 72 -38.36 12.57 5.00
CA THR A 72 -36.97 12.13 4.72
C THR A 72 -35.92 12.99 5.42
N GLY A 73 -36.28 14.16 5.97
CA GLY A 73 -35.34 15.15 6.48
C GLY A 73 -34.46 15.82 5.40
N CYS A 74 -34.64 15.44 4.13
CA CYS A 74 -33.87 15.96 3.02
C CYS A 74 -34.49 17.23 2.44
N ARG A 75 -33.69 18.03 1.73
CA ARG A 75 -34.12 19.26 1.04
C ARG A 75 -33.80 19.20 -0.45
N GLU A 76 -34.42 20.11 -1.20
CA GLU A 76 -34.11 20.34 -2.62
C GLU A 76 -32.61 20.62 -2.82
N GLY A 77 -32.04 20.06 -3.88
CA GLY A 77 -30.62 20.16 -4.21
C GLY A 77 -29.71 19.11 -3.56
N MET A 78 -30.18 18.37 -2.55
CA MET A 78 -29.38 17.28 -1.97
C MET A 78 -29.20 16.12 -2.94
N ALA A 79 -28.00 15.54 -2.94
CA ALA A 79 -27.65 14.33 -3.66
C ALA A 79 -28.09 13.10 -2.86
N LEU A 80 -28.85 12.20 -3.49
CA LEU A 80 -29.40 11.02 -2.85
C LEU A 80 -28.65 9.75 -3.25
N TYR A 81 -28.26 8.95 -2.26
CA TYR A 81 -27.49 7.74 -2.46
C TYR A 81 -28.14 6.53 -1.78
N LEU A 82 -28.04 5.37 -2.41
CA LEU A 82 -28.48 4.06 -1.90
C LEU A 82 -27.36 3.41 -1.07
N THR A 83 -27.56 3.33 0.23
CA THR A 83 -26.61 2.75 1.19
C THR A 83 -26.94 1.29 1.52
N LYS A 84 -28.20 0.87 1.36
CA LYS A 84 -28.64 -0.51 1.59
C LYS A 84 -29.71 -0.92 0.57
N SER A 85 -29.54 -2.09 -0.07
CA SER A 85 -30.50 -2.63 -1.04
C SER A 85 -31.07 -3.97 -0.58
N VAL A 86 -32.35 -4.00 -0.20
CA VAL A 86 -33.02 -5.20 0.34
C VAL A 86 -33.19 -6.28 -0.73
N SER A 87 -33.43 -5.89 -1.98
CA SER A 87 -33.53 -6.84 -3.08
C SER A 87 -32.19 -7.56 -3.32
N LEU A 88 -31.07 -6.83 -3.23
CA LEU A 88 -29.73 -7.44 -3.31
C LEU A 88 -29.44 -8.29 -2.09
N GLU A 89 -29.77 -7.86 -0.88
CA GLU A 89 -29.58 -8.67 0.33
C GLU A 89 -30.35 -9.97 0.29
N ARG A 90 -31.60 -9.94 -0.19
CA ARG A 90 -32.42 -11.13 -0.39
C ARG A 90 -31.78 -12.05 -1.42
N ARG A 91 -31.40 -11.52 -2.58
CA ARG A 91 -30.73 -12.30 -3.64
C ARG A 91 -29.41 -12.91 -3.15
N ALA A 92 -28.60 -12.14 -2.45
CA ALA A 92 -27.36 -12.62 -1.84
C ALA A 92 -27.64 -13.67 -0.75
N GLY A 93 -28.71 -13.50 0.03
CA GLY A 93 -29.21 -14.48 0.97
C GLY A 93 -29.54 -15.81 0.29
N THR A 94 -30.33 -15.77 -0.80
CA THR A 94 -30.67 -16.95 -1.61
C THR A 94 -29.42 -17.65 -2.14
N ILE A 95 -28.44 -16.90 -2.66
CA ILE A 95 -27.16 -17.46 -3.13
C ILE A 95 -26.40 -18.12 -1.98
N ARG A 96 -26.29 -17.47 -0.80
CA ARG A 96 -25.57 -18.05 0.35
C ARG A 96 -26.24 -19.32 0.88
N SER A 97 -27.57 -19.35 0.91
CA SER A 97 -28.36 -20.49 1.41
C SER A 97 -28.51 -21.63 0.39
N ALA A 98 -28.18 -21.41 -0.88
CA ALA A 98 -28.31 -22.44 -1.89
C ALA A 98 -27.29 -23.57 -1.65
N ALA A 99 -27.77 -24.81 -1.77
CA ALA A 99 -26.99 -26.02 -1.54
C ALA A 99 -26.05 -26.31 -2.72
N GLY A 100 -24.77 -26.53 -2.40
CA GLY A 100 -23.73 -26.87 -3.37
C GLY A 100 -23.37 -25.73 -4.34
N PRO A 101 -22.26 -25.87 -5.09
CA PRO A 101 -21.80 -24.83 -6.02
C PRO A 101 -22.82 -24.50 -7.12
N ALA A 102 -23.54 -25.50 -7.66
CA ALA A 102 -24.58 -25.32 -8.68
C ALA A 102 -25.78 -24.51 -8.19
N GLY A 103 -26.10 -24.55 -6.89
CA GLY A 103 -27.15 -23.70 -6.33
C GLY A 103 -26.74 -22.23 -6.26
N ARG A 104 -25.44 -21.96 -6.14
CA ARG A 104 -24.89 -20.60 -5.99
C ARG A 104 -24.55 -19.97 -7.34
N TYR A 105 -23.87 -20.73 -8.19
CA TYR A 105 -23.36 -20.32 -9.50
C TYR A 105 -23.46 -21.50 -10.48
N PRO A 106 -24.67 -21.82 -10.99
CA PRO A 106 -24.86 -22.94 -11.89
C PRO A 106 -24.18 -22.69 -13.24
N ILE A 107 -23.38 -23.66 -13.67
CA ILE A 107 -22.88 -23.76 -15.04
C ILE A 107 -23.85 -24.68 -15.81
N PRO A 108 -24.62 -24.15 -16.78
CA PRO A 108 -25.51 -24.98 -17.59
C PRO A 108 -24.70 -26.00 -18.39
N ILE A 109 -25.06 -27.27 -18.24
CA ILE A 109 -24.49 -28.38 -19.02
C ILE A 109 -25.61 -29.15 -19.72
N GLU A 110 -25.46 -29.38 -21.02
CA GLU A 110 -26.30 -30.27 -21.80
C GLU A 110 -25.70 -31.68 -21.71
N VAL A 111 -26.54 -32.69 -21.48
CA VAL A 111 -26.08 -34.06 -21.23
C VAL A 111 -26.83 -35.06 -22.12
N ALA A 112 -26.12 -36.04 -22.65
CA ALA A 112 -26.66 -37.14 -23.44
C ALA A 112 -26.16 -38.48 -22.88
N LEU A 113 -27.09 -39.38 -22.54
CA LEU A 113 -26.79 -40.73 -22.08
C LEU A 113 -27.17 -41.75 -23.16
N SER A 114 -26.23 -42.61 -23.53
CA SER A 114 -26.47 -43.78 -24.40
C SER A 114 -26.32 -45.06 -23.60
N VAL A 115 -27.33 -45.93 -23.66
CA VAL A 115 -27.37 -47.24 -22.98
C VAL A 115 -27.72 -48.30 -24.02
N ALA A 116 -26.81 -49.27 -24.22
CA ALA A 116 -26.98 -50.35 -25.19
C ALA A 116 -26.66 -51.71 -24.57
N THR A 117 -27.26 -52.77 -25.11
CA THR A 117 -27.01 -54.14 -24.65
C THR A 117 -25.55 -54.54 -24.93
N GLY A 118 -24.88 -55.12 -23.93
CA GLY A 118 -23.52 -55.64 -24.08
C GLY A 118 -22.41 -54.58 -24.21
N LYS A 119 -22.73 -53.29 -24.00
CA LYS A 119 -21.74 -52.19 -24.00
C LYS A 119 -21.88 -51.33 -22.73
N PRO A 120 -20.79 -50.76 -22.21
CA PRO A 120 -20.87 -49.79 -21.12
C PRO A 120 -21.70 -48.55 -21.53
N PRO A 121 -22.56 -48.01 -20.64
CA PRO A 121 -23.23 -46.74 -20.88
C PRO A 121 -22.23 -45.61 -21.11
N VAL A 122 -22.57 -44.69 -22.00
CA VAL A 122 -21.75 -43.51 -22.32
C VAL A 122 -22.51 -42.25 -21.97
N LEU A 123 -21.89 -41.37 -21.19
CA LEU A 123 -22.43 -40.07 -20.80
C LEU A 123 -21.56 -38.99 -21.42
N SER A 124 -22.15 -38.20 -22.30
CA SER A 124 -21.51 -37.07 -22.95
C SER A 124 -22.18 -35.78 -22.51
N GLY A 125 -21.43 -34.69 -22.44
CA GLY A 125 -22.02 -33.39 -22.22
C GLY A 125 -21.19 -32.22 -22.70
N SER A 126 -21.87 -31.08 -22.82
CA SER A 126 -21.27 -29.83 -23.29
C SER A 126 -21.74 -28.63 -22.48
N PHE A 127 -20.82 -27.73 -22.20
CA PHE A 127 -21.08 -26.49 -21.48
C PHE A 127 -20.26 -25.34 -22.06
N LYS A 128 -20.75 -24.12 -21.88
CA LYS A 128 -20.10 -22.89 -22.39
C LYS A 128 -19.14 -22.34 -21.34
N LEU A 129 -17.94 -22.00 -21.79
CA LEU A 129 -16.92 -21.31 -21.02
C LEU A 129 -17.10 -19.78 -21.16
N PRO A 130 -16.55 -18.99 -20.23
CA PRO A 130 -16.40 -17.55 -20.45
C PRO A 130 -15.63 -17.28 -21.75
N GLY A 131 -16.16 -16.42 -22.62
CA GLY A 131 -15.62 -16.18 -23.97
C GLY A 131 -16.30 -16.97 -25.09
N GLY A 132 -17.24 -17.86 -24.77
CA GLY A 132 -18.13 -18.50 -25.75
C GLY A 132 -17.65 -19.86 -26.29
N THR A 133 -16.43 -20.28 -25.95
CA THR A 133 -15.91 -21.62 -26.26
C THR A 133 -16.77 -22.71 -25.60
N VAL A 134 -17.03 -23.81 -26.32
CA VAL A 134 -17.79 -24.95 -25.80
C VAL A 134 -16.83 -26.06 -25.40
N ALA A 135 -16.84 -26.42 -24.11
CA ALA A 135 -16.16 -27.60 -23.62
C ALA A 135 -17.04 -28.84 -23.81
N ARG A 136 -16.43 -29.97 -24.15
CA ARG A 136 -17.10 -31.27 -24.29
C ARG A 136 -16.40 -32.30 -23.40
N VAL A 137 -17.19 -33.11 -22.73
CA VAL A 137 -16.73 -34.21 -21.87
C VAL A 137 -17.51 -35.47 -22.25
N SER A 138 -16.83 -36.61 -22.29
CA SER A 138 -17.44 -37.92 -22.52
C SER A 138 -16.79 -38.94 -21.60
N THR A 139 -17.60 -39.75 -20.96
CA THR A 139 -17.15 -40.78 -20.01
C THR A 139 -17.91 -42.08 -20.26
N GLU A 140 -17.23 -43.20 -20.11
CA GLU A 140 -17.81 -44.54 -20.15
C GLU A 140 -18.02 -45.06 -18.72
N ALA A 141 -19.08 -45.83 -18.51
CA ALA A 141 -19.37 -46.40 -17.20
C ALA A 141 -18.43 -47.57 -16.85
N ASP A 142 -18.24 -47.82 -15.56
CA ASP A 142 -17.48 -48.95 -15.01
C ASP A 142 -18.26 -50.29 -15.00
N PHE A 143 -19.40 -50.35 -15.70
CA PHE A 143 -20.29 -51.52 -15.69
C PHE A 143 -20.98 -51.71 -17.04
N ILE A 144 -21.38 -52.95 -17.31
CA ILE A 144 -22.18 -53.32 -18.49
C ILE A 144 -23.60 -53.64 -18.00
N PRO A 145 -24.67 -53.13 -18.63
CA PRO A 145 -26.03 -53.42 -18.24
C PRO A 145 -26.39 -54.84 -18.63
N GLU A 146 -27.03 -55.56 -17.72
CA GLU A 146 -27.48 -56.94 -17.94
C GLU A 146 -28.96 -56.95 -18.35
N ARG A 147 -29.42 -58.05 -18.98
CA ARG A 147 -30.85 -58.23 -19.21
C ARG A 147 -31.55 -58.36 -17.87
N ALA A 148 -32.66 -57.64 -17.71
CA ALA A 148 -33.41 -57.69 -16.47
C ALA A 148 -34.14 -59.03 -16.30
N GLU A 149 -33.87 -59.74 -15.21
CA GLU A 149 -34.53 -61.02 -14.89
C GLU A 149 -35.93 -60.81 -14.27
N GLU A 150 -36.07 -59.83 -13.36
CA GLU A 150 -37.34 -59.52 -12.68
C GLU A 150 -37.91 -58.14 -13.06
N ARG A 151 -37.08 -57.09 -13.05
CA ARG A 151 -37.50 -55.70 -13.30
C ARG A 151 -36.44 -54.90 -14.04
N ALA A 152 -36.78 -54.40 -15.23
CA ALA A 152 -35.94 -53.48 -15.97
C ALA A 152 -35.95 -52.08 -15.34
N THR A 153 -34.80 -51.40 -15.41
CA THR A 153 -34.71 -49.99 -15.03
C THR A 153 -35.37 -49.15 -16.11
N THR A 154 -36.29 -48.26 -15.75
CA THR A 154 -37.02 -47.45 -16.72
C THR A 154 -36.24 -46.18 -17.11
N GLY A 155 -36.55 -45.59 -18.27
CA GLY A 155 -35.95 -44.32 -18.68
C GLY A 155 -36.15 -43.20 -17.65
N ASP A 156 -37.30 -43.16 -16.99
CA ASP A 156 -37.61 -42.18 -15.94
C ASP A 156 -36.80 -42.38 -14.65
N GLU A 157 -36.49 -43.63 -14.31
CA GLU A 157 -35.61 -43.97 -13.18
C GLU A 157 -34.18 -43.52 -13.49
N ILE A 158 -33.68 -43.80 -14.69
CA ILE A 158 -32.36 -43.36 -15.15
C ILE A 158 -32.28 -41.83 -15.15
N SER A 159 -33.26 -41.16 -15.76
CA SER A 159 -33.36 -39.69 -15.80
C SER A 159 -33.30 -39.06 -14.41
N ARG A 160 -34.07 -39.60 -13.45
CA ARG A 160 -34.04 -39.13 -12.05
C ARG A 160 -32.70 -39.28 -11.37
N GLN A 161 -31.91 -40.32 -11.68
CA GLN A 161 -30.58 -40.48 -11.08
C GLN A 161 -29.59 -39.52 -11.73
N ILE A 162 -29.55 -39.42 -13.06
CA ILE A 162 -28.60 -38.57 -13.79
C ILE A 162 -28.82 -37.08 -13.50
N ARG A 163 -30.06 -36.62 -13.37
CA ARG A 163 -30.39 -35.21 -13.09
C ARG A 163 -29.89 -34.67 -11.75
N LYS A 164 -29.44 -35.53 -10.83
CA LYS A 164 -28.95 -35.10 -9.50
C LYS A 164 -27.58 -34.44 -9.63
N SER A 165 -27.48 -33.12 -9.55
CA SER A 165 -26.20 -32.38 -9.61
C SER A 165 -25.83 -31.62 -8.33
N GLY A 166 -26.55 -31.84 -7.22
CA GLY A 166 -26.54 -31.06 -5.97
C GLY A 166 -25.25 -31.00 -5.14
N GLY A 167 -24.09 -31.33 -5.71
CA GLY A 167 -22.76 -31.16 -5.12
C GLY A 167 -21.69 -30.73 -6.13
N THR A 168 -22.10 -30.32 -7.33
CA THR A 168 -21.23 -29.94 -8.44
C THR A 168 -21.44 -28.47 -8.78
N ALA A 169 -20.59 -27.86 -9.62
CA ALA A 169 -20.86 -26.53 -10.18
C ALA A 169 -21.88 -26.54 -11.33
N PHE A 170 -22.27 -27.72 -11.81
CA PHE A 170 -23.08 -27.89 -13.00
C PHE A 170 -24.57 -28.01 -12.69
N SER A 171 -25.38 -27.37 -13.54
CA SER A 171 -26.83 -27.57 -13.58
C SER A 171 -27.19 -28.13 -14.95
N ILE A 172 -27.89 -29.26 -14.98
CA ILE A 172 -28.30 -29.88 -16.24
C ILE A 172 -29.41 -29.02 -16.88
N SER A 173 -29.09 -28.36 -18.00
CA SER A 173 -30.06 -27.58 -18.78
C SER A 173 -30.92 -28.47 -19.68
N ASP A 174 -30.32 -29.52 -20.24
CA ASP A 174 -31.01 -30.51 -21.06
C ASP A 174 -30.45 -31.92 -20.85
N LEU A 175 -31.30 -32.95 -20.94
CA LEU A 175 -30.92 -34.36 -20.83
C LEU A 175 -31.63 -35.20 -21.89
N SER A 176 -30.85 -35.77 -22.80
CA SER A 176 -31.30 -36.78 -23.76
C SER A 176 -30.87 -38.18 -23.32
N ILE A 177 -31.75 -39.18 -23.47
CA ILE A 177 -31.46 -40.58 -23.13
C ILE A 177 -31.82 -41.46 -24.32
N THR A 178 -30.85 -42.22 -24.82
CA THR A 178 -31.03 -43.27 -25.83
C THR A 178 -30.95 -44.63 -25.14
N TYR A 179 -32.10 -45.29 -24.97
CA TYR A 179 -32.22 -46.56 -24.27
C TYR A 179 -33.40 -47.37 -24.83
N GLU A 180 -33.14 -48.60 -25.28
CA GLU A 180 -34.14 -49.49 -25.90
C GLU A 180 -35.05 -50.22 -24.90
N GLY A 181 -34.78 -50.13 -23.59
CA GLY A 181 -35.53 -50.84 -22.57
C GLY A 181 -34.97 -52.24 -22.25
N GLY A 182 -35.52 -52.88 -21.20
CA GLY A 182 -35.25 -54.29 -20.89
C GLY A 182 -33.92 -54.60 -20.17
N LEU A 183 -33.14 -53.58 -19.79
CA LEU A 183 -31.86 -53.76 -19.08
C LEU A 183 -31.99 -53.38 -17.60
N PHE A 184 -31.20 -54.05 -16.76
CA PHE A 184 -31.04 -53.72 -15.35
C PHE A 184 -29.80 -52.84 -15.16
N LEU A 185 -30.00 -51.64 -14.62
CA LEU A 185 -28.93 -50.70 -14.28
C LEU A 185 -28.93 -50.46 -12.77
N PRO A 186 -27.93 -50.94 -12.03
CA PRO A 186 -27.87 -50.74 -10.59
C PRO A 186 -27.82 -49.24 -10.25
N VAL A 187 -28.73 -48.77 -9.38
CA VAL A 187 -28.81 -47.36 -8.96
C VAL A 187 -27.48 -46.87 -8.36
N GLY A 188 -26.79 -47.74 -7.61
CA GLY A 188 -25.47 -47.44 -7.07
C GLY A 188 -24.42 -47.18 -8.16
N ALA A 189 -24.45 -47.96 -9.25
CA ALA A 189 -23.54 -47.82 -10.37
C ALA A 189 -23.84 -46.54 -11.18
N LEU A 190 -25.12 -46.26 -11.47
CA LEU A 190 -25.56 -44.99 -12.07
C LEU A 190 -25.11 -43.77 -11.25
N ASN A 191 -25.19 -43.85 -9.92
CA ASN A 191 -24.75 -42.77 -9.03
C ASN A 191 -23.23 -42.59 -9.00
N ARG A 192 -22.43 -43.66 -9.14
CA ARG A 192 -20.97 -43.54 -9.29
C ARG A 192 -20.63 -42.95 -10.65
N PHE A 193 -21.24 -43.46 -11.72
CA PHE A 193 -21.01 -43.00 -13.08
C PHE A 193 -21.32 -41.51 -13.25
N ARG A 194 -22.49 -41.06 -12.77
CA ARG A 194 -22.85 -39.63 -12.73
C ARG A 194 -21.81 -38.77 -12.00
N ARG A 195 -21.32 -39.24 -10.85
CA ARG A 195 -20.32 -38.50 -10.06
C ARG A 195 -18.99 -38.40 -10.80
N HIS A 196 -18.56 -39.50 -11.44
CA HIS A 196 -17.36 -39.52 -12.26
C HIS A 196 -17.45 -38.53 -13.42
N PHE A 197 -18.56 -38.54 -14.17
CA PHE A 197 -18.81 -37.58 -15.26
C PHE A 197 -18.71 -36.12 -14.81
N PHE A 198 -19.35 -35.75 -13.71
CA PHE A 198 -19.26 -34.37 -13.20
C PHE A 198 -17.86 -34.00 -12.70
N GLY A 199 -17.10 -34.97 -12.19
CA GLY A 199 -15.69 -34.78 -11.83
C GLY A 199 -14.82 -34.51 -13.07
N GLU A 200 -15.04 -35.24 -14.16
CA GLU A 200 -14.34 -34.99 -15.43
C GLU A 200 -14.78 -33.68 -16.09
N ALA A 201 -16.06 -33.30 -15.99
CA ALA A 201 -16.55 -32.00 -16.43
C ALA A 201 -15.88 -30.86 -15.66
N GLU A 202 -15.74 -31.00 -14.33
CA GLU A 202 -15.04 -30.04 -13.48
C GLU A 202 -13.56 -29.96 -13.83
N ARG A 203 -12.90 -31.10 -14.06
CA ARG A 203 -11.50 -31.14 -14.51
C ARG A 203 -11.32 -30.42 -15.84
N ALA A 204 -12.19 -30.68 -16.82
CA ALA A 204 -12.16 -30.02 -18.12
C ALA A 204 -12.37 -28.50 -17.99
N LEU A 205 -13.26 -28.06 -17.10
CA LEU A 205 -13.44 -26.65 -16.78
C LEU A 205 -12.16 -26.04 -16.18
N LEU A 206 -11.59 -26.66 -15.15
CA LEU A 206 -10.40 -26.13 -14.47
C LEU A 206 -9.18 -26.03 -15.39
N GLN A 207 -8.99 -27.00 -16.30
CA GLN A 207 -7.91 -26.98 -17.28
C GLN A 207 -7.98 -25.76 -18.22
N THR A 208 -9.17 -25.20 -18.47
CA THR A 208 -9.32 -24.01 -19.33
C THR A 208 -8.82 -22.72 -18.67
N TYR A 209 -8.64 -22.70 -17.35
CA TYR A 209 -8.09 -21.58 -16.60
C TYR A 209 -6.60 -21.72 -16.31
N LEU A 210 -6.01 -22.88 -16.58
CA LEU A 210 -4.59 -23.11 -16.42
C LEU A 210 -3.86 -22.74 -17.72
N PRO A 211 -2.70 -22.08 -17.63
CA PRO A 211 -1.86 -21.86 -18.80
C PRO A 211 -1.39 -23.21 -19.36
N ASP A 212 -1.32 -23.32 -20.68
CA ASP A 212 -0.78 -24.50 -21.33
C ASP A 212 0.74 -24.64 -21.10
N ASP A 213 1.28 -25.83 -21.39
CA ASP A 213 2.71 -26.12 -21.19
C ASP A 213 3.63 -25.18 -22.00
N ARG A 214 3.17 -24.69 -23.15
CA ARG A 214 3.92 -23.73 -23.97
C ARG A 214 4.00 -22.38 -23.26
N MET A 215 2.89 -21.86 -22.75
CA MET A 215 2.84 -20.61 -21.98
C MET A 215 3.69 -20.70 -20.71
N LEU A 216 3.66 -21.85 -20.01
CA LEU A 216 4.53 -22.11 -18.87
C LEU A 216 6.01 -22.13 -19.26
N GLY A 217 6.35 -22.78 -20.38
CA GLY A 217 7.71 -22.80 -20.92
C GLY A 217 8.20 -21.39 -21.28
N GLU A 218 7.38 -20.59 -21.96
CA GLU A 218 7.70 -19.20 -22.29
C GLU A 218 7.87 -18.33 -21.05
N ALA A 219 7.02 -18.49 -20.03
CA ALA A 219 7.16 -17.78 -18.76
C ALA A 219 8.46 -18.13 -18.03
N ARG A 220 8.82 -19.42 -17.98
CA ARG A 220 10.10 -19.89 -17.41
C ARG A 220 11.29 -19.32 -18.16
N ASN A 221 11.25 -19.29 -19.49
CA ASN A 221 12.32 -18.72 -20.31
C ASN A 221 12.48 -17.22 -20.05
N ARG A 222 11.37 -16.46 -19.98
CA ARG A 222 11.41 -15.03 -19.61
C ARG A 222 12.02 -14.81 -18.23
N LEU A 223 11.63 -15.62 -17.24
CA LEU A 223 12.17 -15.54 -15.89
C LEU A 223 13.67 -15.84 -15.87
N ALA A 224 14.12 -16.90 -16.55
CA ALA A 224 15.53 -17.27 -16.62
C ALA A 224 16.39 -16.16 -17.24
N MET A 225 15.90 -15.53 -18.31
CA MET A 225 16.57 -14.37 -18.92
C MET A 225 16.63 -13.18 -17.95
N LEU A 226 15.54 -12.88 -17.25
CA LEU A 226 15.49 -11.78 -16.28
C LEU A 226 16.46 -12.00 -15.10
N LEU A 227 16.47 -13.19 -14.52
CA LEU A 227 17.34 -13.54 -13.40
C LEU A 227 18.82 -13.37 -13.75
N THR A 228 19.23 -13.75 -14.97
CA THR A 228 20.60 -13.56 -15.44
C THR A 228 21.02 -12.08 -15.41
N HIS A 229 20.10 -11.17 -15.72
CA HIS A 229 20.37 -9.72 -15.66
C HIS A 229 20.36 -9.20 -14.22
N LEU A 230 19.47 -9.72 -13.36
CA LEU A 230 19.36 -9.30 -11.95
C LEU A 230 20.55 -9.78 -11.09
N ASP A 231 21.14 -10.92 -11.43
CA ASP A 231 22.30 -11.48 -10.74
C ASP A 231 23.63 -10.89 -11.19
N HIS A 232 23.61 -9.99 -12.19
CA HIS A 232 24.80 -9.27 -12.60
C HIS A 232 25.29 -8.34 -11.48
N GLN A 233 26.55 -8.51 -11.08
CA GLN A 233 27.23 -7.65 -10.12
C GLN A 233 28.23 -6.77 -10.85
N GLU A 234 28.04 -5.45 -10.77
CA GLU A 234 28.93 -4.47 -11.41
C GLU A 234 30.15 -4.12 -10.54
N LYS A 235 30.21 -4.62 -9.29
CA LYS A 235 31.23 -4.36 -8.25
C LYS A 235 31.41 -2.87 -7.96
N ARG A 236 30.95 -2.40 -6.80
CA ARG A 236 31.14 -1.02 -6.35
C ARG A 236 32.43 -0.89 -5.56
N ARG A 237 33.20 0.18 -5.78
CA ARG A 237 34.41 0.46 -5.01
C ARG A 237 34.05 1.01 -3.63
N SER A 238 34.90 0.75 -2.64
CA SER A 238 34.80 1.39 -1.33
C SER A 238 34.92 2.91 -1.46
N ARG A 239 34.15 3.65 -0.67
CA ARG A 239 34.08 5.11 -0.69
C ARG A 239 34.17 5.65 0.74
N ASN A 240 34.70 6.86 0.90
CA ASN A 240 34.54 7.58 2.15
C ASN A 240 33.21 8.35 2.08
N PRO A 241 32.20 8.00 2.88
CA PRO A 241 30.88 8.61 2.75
C PRO A 241 30.90 10.07 3.24
N GLU A 242 30.19 10.93 2.54
CA GLU A 242 29.94 12.31 2.96
C GLU A 242 28.98 12.34 4.16
N LEU A 243 29.17 13.29 5.07
CA LEU A 243 28.31 13.46 6.24
C LEU A 243 27.20 14.47 5.95
N ALA A 244 25.96 14.01 5.95
CA ALA A 244 24.78 14.85 5.80
C ALA A 244 23.95 14.90 7.08
N ILE A 245 23.23 16.01 7.30
CA ILE A 245 22.31 16.16 8.44
C ILE A 245 20.97 16.77 8.00
N ILE A 246 19.88 16.33 8.60
CA ILE A 246 18.54 16.87 8.42
C ILE A 246 18.17 17.74 9.62
N CYS A 247 17.80 19.01 9.38
CA CYS A 247 17.49 20.00 10.41
C CYS A 247 16.12 20.68 10.17
N THR A 248 15.48 21.16 11.24
CA THR A 248 14.21 21.92 11.20
C THR A 248 14.34 23.40 11.52
N ASP A 249 15.45 23.82 12.15
CA ASP A 249 15.69 25.20 12.58
C ASP A 249 17.06 25.73 12.11
N ILE A 250 17.14 27.05 11.92
CA ILE A 250 18.31 27.73 11.35
C ILE A 250 19.54 27.65 12.27
N ASP A 251 19.34 27.64 13.58
CA ASP A 251 20.44 27.53 14.54
C ASP A 251 21.12 26.17 14.42
N SER A 252 20.34 25.09 14.26
CA SER A 252 20.86 23.76 13.98
C SER A 252 21.63 23.68 12.66
N VAL A 253 21.21 24.42 11.63
CA VAL A 253 21.96 24.53 10.36
C VAL A 253 23.33 25.16 10.60
N LYS A 254 23.38 26.32 11.26
CA LYS A 254 24.62 27.07 11.51
C LYS A 254 25.64 26.24 12.30
N VAL A 255 25.22 25.62 13.39
CA VAL A 255 26.13 24.82 14.23
C VAL A 255 26.57 23.53 13.54
N ALA A 256 25.72 22.91 12.73
CA ALA A 256 26.10 21.73 11.96
C ALA A 256 27.15 22.04 10.89
N CYS A 257 27.04 23.20 10.23
CA CYS A 257 28.06 23.67 9.30
C CYS A 257 29.41 23.85 10.00
N LEU A 258 29.43 24.53 11.15
CA LEU A 258 30.65 24.74 11.94
C LEU A 258 31.23 23.44 12.51
N ALA A 259 30.39 22.46 12.84
CA ALA A 259 30.80 21.14 13.31
C ALA A 259 31.38 20.24 12.20
N GLY A 260 31.28 20.66 10.93
CA GLY A 260 31.94 20.00 9.80
C GLY A 260 31.10 18.96 9.07
N CYS A 261 29.78 19.13 8.93
CA CYS A 261 29.02 18.33 7.95
C CYS A 261 29.34 18.75 6.50
N ASP A 262 29.19 17.84 5.54
CA ASP A 262 29.40 18.12 4.11
C ASP A 262 28.12 18.60 3.41
N ARG A 263 26.95 18.27 3.99
CA ARG A 263 25.64 18.60 3.44
C ARG A 263 24.58 18.81 4.53
N VAL A 264 23.78 19.86 4.40
CA VAL A 264 22.60 20.12 5.22
C VAL A 264 21.33 19.96 4.40
N CYS A 265 20.38 19.18 4.92
CA CYS A 265 19.03 19.03 4.39
C CYS A 265 18.06 19.79 5.31
N PHE A 266 17.63 20.97 4.90
CA PHE A 266 16.85 21.86 5.76
C PHE A 266 15.35 21.75 5.45
N GLU A 267 14.54 21.40 6.46
CA GLU A 267 13.07 21.32 6.41
C GLU A 267 12.49 22.42 7.33
N PRO A 268 12.42 23.69 6.88
CA PRO A 268 11.93 24.79 7.71
C PRO A 268 10.44 24.66 8.02
N ASP A 269 10.04 25.25 9.14
CA ASP A 269 8.62 25.48 9.42
C ASP A 269 7.98 26.36 8.34
N PRO A 270 6.68 26.17 8.01
CA PRO A 270 5.93 26.85 6.95
C PRO A 270 5.62 28.33 7.26
N GLY A 271 6.31 28.95 8.23
CA GLY A 271 6.25 30.38 8.49
C GLY A 271 6.91 31.17 7.35
N ASP A 272 7.86 32.05 7.69
CA ASP A 272 8.65 32.76 6.67
C ASP A 272 9.72 31.84 6.06
N MET A 273 9.28 30.91 5.21
CA MET A 273 10.15 29.94 4.55
C MET A 273 11.21 30.63 3.68
N GLU A 274 10.87 31.73 3.02
CA GLU A 274 11.79 32.45 2.13
C GLU A 274 12.98 33.01 2.92
N CYS A 275 12.70 33.70 4.03
CA CYS A 275 13.73 34.24 4.92
C CYS A 275 14.60 33.11 5.48
N ALA A 276 13.98 32.05 6.02
CA ALA A 276 14.69 30.94 6.63
C ALA A 276 15.59 30.19 5.62
N LEU A 277 15.10 29.93 4.40
CA LEU A 277 15.87 29.27 3.35
C LEU A 277 17.02 30.16 2.87
N THR A 278 16.78 31.46 2.67
CA THR A 278 17.83 32.40 2.25
C THR A 278 18.96 32.49 3.29
N GLU A 279 18.62 32.55 4.57
CA GLU A 279 19.59 32.56 5.67
C GLU A 279 20.38 31.25 5.75
N ALA A 280 19.71 30.11 5.54
CA ALA A 280 20.36 28.80 5.50
C ALA A 280 21.34 28.69 4.31
N ILE A 281 20.97 29.19 3.13
CA ILE A 281 21.86 29.22 1.94
C ILE A 281 23.12 30.01 2.25
N ALA A 282 22.98 31.22 2.83
CA ALA A 282 24.11 32.05 3.20
C ALA A 282 25.02 31.36 4.22
N SER A 283 24.46 30.78 5.28
CA SER A 283 25.20 30.08 6.33
C SER A 283 25.97 28.87 5.80
N CYS A 284 25.35 28.09 4.91
CA CYS A 284 25.99 26.93 4.28
C CYS A 284 27.12 27.37 3.34
N ARG A 285 26.90 28.44 2.55
CA ARG A 285 27.90 28.99 1.62
C ARG A 285 29.14 29.51 2.33
N GLU A 286 28.98 30.19 3.47
CA GLU A 286 30.11 30.69 4.28
C GLU A 286 31.01 29.55 4.79
N CYS A 287 30.44 28.39 5.06
CA CYS A 287 31.16 27.21 5.55
C CYS A 287 31.56 26.22 4.43
N ASN A 288 31.29 26.53 3.16
CA ASN A 288 31.47 25.62 2.01
C ASN A 288 30.74 24.27 2.18
N VAL A 289 29.54 24.31 2.74
CA VAL A 289 28.65 23.16 2.96
C VAL A 289 27.54 23.19 1.92
N ARG A 290 27.19 22.02 1.34
CA ARG A 290 26.07 21.95 0.39
C ARG A 290 24.73 22.03 1.12
N MET A 291 23.78 22.74 0.54
CA MET A 291 22.42 22.84 1.07
C MET A 291 21.42 22.16 0.13
N ALA A 292 20.57 21.32 0.71
CA ALA A 292 19.36 20.83 0.08
C ALA A 292 18.14 21.35 0.83
N TRP A 293 17.16 21.90 0.11
CA TRP A 293 15.85 22.15 0.69
C TRP A 293 15.09 20.83 0.77
N LYS A 294 14.89 20.33 2.00
CA LYS A 294 14.11 19.12 2.24
C LYS A 294 12.62 19.46 2.27
N TRP A 295 11.86 18.81 1.41
CA TRP A 295 10.41 18.91 1.41
C TRP A 295 9.79 17.97 2.45
N PRO A 296 8.59 18.31 2.98
CA PRO A 296 7.84 17.43 3.86
C PRO A 296 7.52 16.11 3.19
N ARG A 297 7.42 15.04 3.98
CA ARG A 297 7.14 13.68 3.46
C ARG A 297 5.90 13.61 2.58
N VAL A 298 4.83 14.28 3.01
CA VAL A 298 3.60 14.43 2.23
C VAL A 298 3.33 15.93 2.12
N PRO A 299 3.80 16.61 1.08
CA PRO A 299 3.63 18.05 0.98
C PRO A 299 2.15 18.37 0.71
N PRO A 300 1.49 19.21 1.53
CA PRO A 300 0.12 19.63 1.26
C PRO A 300 0.05 20.57 0.04
N PRO A 301 -1.12 20.71 -0.62
CA PRO A 301 -1.26 21.55 -1.83
C PRO A 301 -0.80 23.00 -1.65
N GLU A 302 -1.03 23.58 -0.47
CA GLU A 302 -0.62 24.94 -0.11
C GLU A 302 0.91 25.07 -0.08
N PHE A 303 1.60 24.05 0.43
CA PHE A 303 3.07 24.00 0.42
C PHE A 303 3.59 23.91 -1.01
N ILE A 304 3.03 23.04 -1.86
CA ILE A 304 3.48 22.89 -3.25
C ILE A 304 3.33 24.21 -4.01
N THR A 305 2.21 24.91 -3.80
CA THR A 305 1.94 26.21 -4.42
C THR A 305 2.95 27.27 -3.98
N ALA A 306 3.21 27.37 -2.67
CA ALA A 306 4.21 28.28 -2.13
C ALA A 306 5.62 27.94 -2.62
N ALA A 307 5.99 26.66 -2.61
CA ALA A 307 7.31 26.21 -3.04
C ALA A 307 7.57 26.51 -4.53
N ALA A 308 6.59 26.26 -5.39
CA ALA A 308 6.68 26.60 -6.81
C ALA A 308 6.97 28.09 -7.05
N ALA A 309 6.43 28.99 -6.21
CA ALA A 309 6.67 30.42 -6.30
C ALA A 309 8.07 30.84 -5.80
N LEU A 310 8.60 30.15 -4.79
CA LEU A 310 9.90 30.48 -4.17
C LEU A 310 11.10 29.91 -4.95
N LEU A 311 10.94 28.77 -5.62
CA LEU A 311 12.05 28.05 -6.26
C LEU A 311 12.93 28.92 -7.18
N PRO A 312 12.40 29.78 -8.07
CA PRO A 312 13.24 30.60 -8.95
C PRO A 312 14.15 31.57 -8.17
N GLY A 313 13.59 32.30 -7.20
CA GLY A 313 14.35 33.27 -6.40
C GLY A 313 15.39 32.61 -5.48
N LEU A 314 15.08 31.42 -4.96
CA LEU A 314 16.02 30.63 -4.18
C LEU A 314 17.14 30.05 -5.06
N ALA A 315 16.83 29.61 -6.29
CA ALA A 315 17.84 29.16 -7.25
C ALA A 315 18.83 30.28 -7.58
N ASP A 316 18.33 31.50 -7.84
CA ASP A 316 19.17 32.68 -8.10
C ASP A 316 20.04 33.06 -6.88
N SER A 317 19.56 32.74 -5.68
CA SER A 317 20.27 32.94 -4.42
C SER A 317 21.30 31.84 -4.10
N GLY A 318 21.33 30.76 -4.89
CA GLY A 318 22.31 29.67 -4.78
C GLY A 318 21.78 28.34 -4.22
N LEU A 319 20.46 28.13 -4.21
CA LEU A 319 19.89 26.81 -3.93
C LEU A 319 20.15 25.87 -5.14
N GLU A 320 20.93 24.82 -4.92
CA GLU A 320 21.30 23.87 -5.97
C GLU A 320 20.58 22.53 -5.86
N GLU A 321 19.90 22.27 -4.74
CA GLU A 321 19.32 20.96 -4.46
C GLU A 321 17.99 21.01 -3.69
N VAL A 322 17.06 20.14 -4.08
CA VAL A 322 15.81 19.87 -3.36
C VAL A 322 15.72 18.36 -3.08
N MET A 323 15.53 18.00 -1.82
CA MET A 323 15.29 16.60 -1.42
C MET A 323 13.78 16.37 -1.28
N THR A 324 13.24 15.39 -1.99
CA THR A 324 11.81 15.03 -1.94
C THR A 324 11.62 13.56 -1.55
N GLU A 325 10.44 13.23 -1.01
CA GLU A 325 10.02 11.84 -0.77
C GLU A 325 9.19 11.26 -1.94
N GLY A 326 9.27 11.89 -3.11
CA GLY A 326 8.52 11.50 -4.31
C GLY A 326 9.20 11.93 -5.60
N ALA A 327 9.55 10.97 -6.45
CA ALA A 327 10.23 11.23 -7.72
C ALA A 327 9.40 12.07 -8.71
N MET A 328 8.07 12.01 -8.58
CA MET A 328 7.11 12.79 -9.38
C MET A 328 7.30 14.32 -9.32
N TYR A 329 7.99 14.82 -8.29
CA TYR A 329 8.28 16.26 -8.17
C TYR A 329 9.48 16.71 -9.00
N ALA A 330 10.30 15.78 -9.51
CA ALA A 330 11.54 16.11 -10.21
C ALA A 330 11.31 16.94 -11.48
N ASP A 331 10.40 16.51 -12.35
CA ASP A 331 10.11 17.22 -13.61
C ASP A 331 9.51 18.62 -13.39
N PRO A 332 8.49 18.81 -12.53
CA PRO A 332 7.99 20.14 -12.20
C PRO A 332 9.07 21.08 -11.63
N ILE A 333 9.90 20.61 -10.69
CA ILE A 333 10.97 21.42 -10.09
C ILE A 333 11.98 21.84 -11.17
N ARG A 334 12.44 20.89 -12.01
CA ARG A 334 13.36 21.19 -13.12
C ARG A 334 12.77 22.15 -14.15
N THR A 335 11.47 22.09 -14.38
CA THR A 335 10.78 23.01 -15.30
C THR A 335 10.76 24.44 -14.75
N ILE A 336 10.56 24.59 -13.43
CA ILE A 336 10.51 25.89 -12.75
C ILE A 336 11.92 26.46 -12.56
N ALA A 337 12.89 25.61 -12.19
CA ALA A 337 14.26 25.98 -11.88
C ALA A 337 15.24 24.90 -12.38
N ALA A 338 15.70 25.03 -13.63
CA ALA A 338 16.52 24.01 -14.30
C ALA A 338 17.88 23.72 -13.63
N GLY A 339 18.39 24.65 -12.82
CA GLY A 339 19.65 24.48 -12.08
C GLY A 339 19.52 23.62 -10.81
N ILE A 340 18.30 23.31 -10.36
CA ILE A 340 18.08 22.56 -9.13
C ILE A 340 18.11 21.06 -9.40
N ARG A 341 19.03 20.38 -8.71
CA ARG A 341 19.08 18.92 -8.64
C ARG A 341 18.00 18.41 -7.68
N VAL A 342 17.27 17.37 -8.06
CA VAL A 342 16.32 16.70 -7.16
C VAL A 342 16.93 15.40 -6.64
N THR A 343 16.89 15.18 -5.33
CA THR A 343 17.33 13.92 -4.69
C THR A 343 16.22 13.29 -3.88
N GLY A 344 16.35 11.99 -3.69
CA GLY A 344 15.40 11.18 -2.95
C GLY A 344 15.72 11.11 -1.47
N GLY A 345 14.73 11.38 -0.62
CA GLY A 345 14.81 11.13 0.81
C GLY A 345 14.56 9.67 1.21
N PRO A 346 14.69 9.35 2.51
CA PRO A 346 14.57 7.99 3.02
C PRO A 346 13.15 7.41 2.93
N ASP A 347 12.12 8.24 2.82
CA ASP A 347 10.71 7.80 2.74
C ASP A 347 10.27 7.43 1.31
N LEU A 348 11.16 7.54 0.30
CA LEU A 348 10.94 6.96 -1.03
C LEU A 348 10.87 5.43 -1.01
N ASN A 349 11.31 4.80 0.08
CA ASN A 349 11.30 3.34 0.26
C ASN A 349 12.09 2.62 -0.84
N VAL A 350 13.32 3.04 -1.07
CA VAL A 350 14.22 2.39 -2.04
C VAL A 350 14.89 1.18 -1.38
N PHE A 351 14.56 -0.03 -1.87
CA PHE A 351 15.04 -1.32 -1.31
C PHE A 351 15.98 -2.11 -2.22
N ASN A 352 16.18 -1.71 -3.48
CA ASN A 352 17.00 -2.49 -4.42
C ASN A 352 17.66 -1.63 -5.50
N ALA A 353 18.68 -2.19 -6.14
CA ALA A 353 19.46 -1.49 -7.16
C ALA A 353 18.64 -1.14 -8.42
N CYS A 354 17.63 -1.96 -8.76
CA CYS A 354 16.75 -1.67 -9.90
C CYS A 354 15.93 -0.39 -9.66
N ALA A 355 15.44 -0.19 -8.44
CA ALA A 355 14.74 1.04 -8.07
C ALA A 355 15.67 2.26 -8.15
N VAL A 356 16.92 2.16 -7.67
CA VAL A 356 17.91 3.25 -7.83
C VAL A 356 18.16 3.55 -9.31
N LYS A 357 18.39 2.52 -10.14
CA LYS A 357 18.62 2.68 -11.60
C LYS A 357 17.40 3.30 -12.30
N ALA A 358 16.19 2.90 -11.92
CA ALA A 358 14.95 3.45 -12.46
C ALA A 358 14.75 4.93 -12.07
N LEU A 359 15.19 5.31 -10.88
CA LEU A 359 15.10 6.67 -10.37
C LEU A 359 16.25 7.58 -10.82
N ALA A 360 17.33 7.05 -11.42
CA ALA A 360 18.56 7.80 -11.66
C ALA A 360 18.37 9.09 -12.50
N HIS A 361 17.39 9.12 -13.40
CA HIS A 361 17.03 10.33 -14.16
C HIS A 361 16.35 11.39 -13.29
N ASP A 362 15.42 11.00 -12.42
CA ASP A 362 14.59 11.91 -11.62
C ASP A 362 15.26 12.29 -10.31
N CYS A 363 15.88 11.32 -9.66
CA CYS A 363 16.61 11.40 -8.42
C CYS A 363 17.98 10.71 -8.58
N PRO A 364 18.99 11.37 -9.17
CA PRO A 364 20.35 10.82 -9.35
C PRO A 364 21.06 10.45 -8.03
N GLY A 365 20.54 10.91 -6.89
CA GLY A 365 20.95 10.46 -5.56
C GLY A 365 19.73 10.16 -4.72
N VAL A 366 19.77 9.05 -3.97
CA VAL A 366 18.66 8.62 -3.10
C VAL A 366 19.18 8.18 -1.73
N THR A 367 18.42 8.48 -0.69
CA THR A 367 18.63 7.87 0.63
C THR A 367 17.88 6.55 0.67
N LEU A 368 18.59 5.47 0.99
CA LEU A 368 18.02 4.13 1.06
C LEU A 368 17.04 4.00 2.22
N SER A 369 16.11 3.05 2.10
CA SER A 369 15.17 2.75 3.17
C SER A 369 15.92 2.33 4.46
N PRO A 370 15.55 2.86 5.64
CA PRO A 370 16.15 2.47 6.92
C PRO A 370 15.74 1.04 7.35
N GLU A 371 14.87 0.37 6.60
CA GLU A 371 14.45 -1.01 6.83
C GLU A 371 15.38 -2.05 6.18
N LEU A 372 16.36 -1.62 5.38
CA LEU A 372 17.35 -2.52 4.79
C LEU A 372 18.37 -3.01 5.82
N SER A 373 18.76 -4.28 5.69
CA SER A 373 19.92 -4.81 6.41
C SER A 373 21.24 -4.31 5.80
N GLY A 374 22.33 -4.42 6.55
CA GLY A 374 23.68 -4.17 6.04
C GLY A 374 24.04 -5.06 4.86
N ASP A 375 23.61 -6.33 4.89
CA ASP A 375 23.81 -7.29 3.79
C ASP A 375 23.03 -6.87 2.54
N ASP A 376 21.79 -6.41 2.70
CA ASP A 376 20.98 -5.91 1.58
C ASP A 376 21.58 -4.63 1.00
N ILE A 377 22.07 -3.71 1.84
CA ILE A 377 22.77 -2.50 1.39
C ILE A 377 24.02 -2.87 0.59
N ALA A 378 24.83 -3.81 1.08
CA ALA A 378 26.03 -4.28 0.39
C ALA A 378 25.70 -4.95 -0.95
N LEU A 379 24.67 -5.81 -0.99
CA LEU A 379 24.20 -6.44 -2.22
C LEU A 379 23.67 -5.41 -3.22
N LEU A 380 22.87 -4.45 -2.75
CA LEU A 380 22.34 -3.35 -3.55
C LEU A 380 23.47 -2.55 -4.16
N CYS A 381 24.44 -2.11 -3.36
CA CYS A 381 25.59 -1.35 -3.83
C CYS A 381 26.39 -2.12 -4.88
N ASN A 382 26.65 -3.42 -4.65
CA ASN A 382 27.37 -4.27 -5.60
C ASN A 382 26.65 -4.44 -6.95
N ARG A 383 25.31 -4.52 -6.95
CA ARG A 383 24.49 -4.59 -8.18
C ARG A 383 24.33 -3.23 -8.85
N LEU A 384 24.44 -2.15 -8.09
CA LEU A 384 24.37 -0.79 -8.59
C LEU A 384 25.65 -0.37 -9.33
N GLY A 385 26.82 -0.89 -8.93
CA GLY A 385 28.10 -0.45 -9.48
C GLY A 385 28.32 1.04 -9.19
N ASP A 386 28.72 1.82 -10.19
CA ASP A 386 28.83 3.29 -10.09
C ASP A 386 27.57 4.02 -10.64
N SER A 387 26.50 3.28 -10.95
CA SER A 387 25.32 3.78 -11.66
C SER A 387 24.28 4.46 -10.74
N GLY A 388 24.69 5.44 -9.93
CA GLY A 388 23.82 6.23 -9.06
C GLY A 388 24.40 6.44 -7.66
N GLN A 389 23.96 7.50 -6.97
CA GLN A 389 24.42 7.84 -5.62
C GLN A 389 23.44 7.32 -4.56
N VAL A 390 23.98 6.70 -3.51
CA VAL A 390 23.18 6.15 -2.41
C VAL A 390 23.70 6.65 -1.07
N SER A 391 22.76 7.12 -0.24
CA SER A 391 23.03 7.51 1.14
C SER A 391 22.24 6.62 2.10
N VAL A 392 22.71 6.49 3.34
CA VAL A 392 22.06 5.69 4.38
C VAL A 392 21.84 6.56 5.62
N LEU A 393 20.66 6.45 6.22
CA LEU A 393 20.42 7.05 7.54
C LEU A 393 21.24 6.29 8.58
N VAL A 394 22.11 6.98 9.32
CA VAL A 394 23.00 6.37 10.32
C VAL A 394 22.65 6.76 11.74
N GLN A 395 21.92 7.87 11.92
CA GLN A 395 21.57 8.41 13.23
C GLN A 395 20.20 9.07 13.21
N GLY A 396 19.44 8.93 14.31
CA GLY A 396 18.19 9.67 14.54
C GLY A 396 16.99 8.78 14.88
N ASN A 397 15.90 9.39 15.33
CA ASN A 397 14.68 8.65 15.68
C ASN A 397 13.80 8.46 14.44
N ILE A 398 13.83 7.25 13.87
CA ILE A 398 13.00 6.92 12.69
C ILE A 398 11.51 7.09 13.05
N PRO A 399 10.71 7.80 12.23
CA PRO A 399 9.27 7.90 12.43
C PRO A 399 8.59 6.53 12.43
N ALA A 400 7.91 6.19 13.51
CA ALA A 400 7.09 4.97 13.61
C ALA A 400 5.71 5.17 12.98
N MET A 401 5.13 6.37 13.14
CA MET A 401 3.83 6.72 12.59
C MET A 401 3.73 8.23 12.38
N ILE A 402 3.02 8.64 11.34
CA ILE A 402 2.58 10.02 11.14
C ILE A 402 1.06 10.00 11.06
N THR A 403 0.40 10.81 11.88
CA THR A 403 -1.05 10.97 11.85
C THR A 403 -1.44 12.37 11.39
N ALA A 404 -2.53 12.48 10.64
CA ALA A 404 -3.14 13.75 10.25
C ALA A 404 -3.89 14.46 11.40
N ASP A 405 -3.94 13.84 12.58
CA ASP A 405 -4.53 14.41 13.77
C ASP A 405 -3.49 15.12 14.64
N THR A 406 -3.83 16.28 15.21
CA THR A 406 -3.04 16.98 16.21
C THR A 406 -3.23 16.35 17.59
N LEU A 407 -2.57 15.21 17.86
CA LEU A 407 -2.77 14.44 19.10
C LEU A 407 -2.56 15.27 20.36
N LEU A 408 -1.61 16.20 20.36
CA LEU A 408 -1.30 17.04 21.51
C LEU A 408 -2.38 18.10 21.82
N ASP A 409 -3.28 18.40 20.88
CA ASP A 409 -4.45 19.24 21.17
C ASP A 409 -5.39 18.58 22.19
N LEU A 410 -5.41 17.25 22.24
CA LEU A 410 -6.24 16.48 23.19
C LEU A 410 -5.66 16.45 24.60
N VAL A 411 -4.36 16.71 24.76
CA VAL A 411 -3.65 16.71 26.05
C VAL A 411 -3.85 18.03 26.81
N SER A 412 -4.40 19.06 26.15
CA SER A 412 -4.54 20.41 26.70
C SER A 412 -5.73 20.55 27.67
N GLY A 413 -5.49 20.25 28.96
CA GLY A 413 -6.35 20.68 30.08
C GLY A 413 -6.09 22.14 30.47
N ARG A 414 -7.15 22.97 30.49
CA ARG A 414 -7.26 24.34 31.07
C ARG A 414 -6.18 25.37 30.66
N GLY A 415 -6.44 26.10 29.57
CA GLY A 415 -5.91 27.47 29.37
C GLY A 415 -4.68 27.63 28.48
N ASN A 416 -3.93 26.56 28.18
CA ASN A 416 -2.69 26.61 27.38
C ASN A 416 -2.84 25.97 25.99
N ARG A 417 -3.86 26.36 25.22
CA ARG A 417 -3.89 26.00 23.78
C ARG A 417 -2.72 26.71 23.09
N GLY A 418 -1.68 25.98 22.67
CA GLY A 418 -0.60 26.50 21.83
C GLY A 418 0.83 26.46 22.42
N ASN A 419 1.01 26.28 23.74
CA ASN A 419 2.36 26.27 24.34
C ASN A 419 3.18 25.00 24.04
N TYR A 420 2.56 23.93 23.56
CA TYR A 420 3.29 22.74 23.09
C TYR A 420 4.04 23.00 21.77
N ARG A 421 3.73 24.11 21.07
CA ARG A 421 4.43 24.55 19.85
C ARG A 421 5.59 25.51 20.13
N SER A 422 5.59 26.19 21.27
CA SER A 422 6.71 27.04 21.70
C SER A 422 7.80 26.15 22.33
N ARG A 423 8.65 25.57 21.48
CA ARG A 423 9.82 24.79 21.91
C ARG A 423 10.88 25.73 22.49
N ASN A 424 11.49 25.36 23.62
CA ASN A 424 12.85 25.83 23.92
C ASN A 424 13.80 24.92 23.11
N PRO A 425 14.49 25.42 22.07
CA PRO A 425 15.28 24.59 21.17
C PRO A 425 16.41 23.82 21.88
N ASP A 426 16.83 24.27 23.05
CA ASP A 426 17.98 23.74 23.80
C ASP A 426 17.63 22.69 24.87
N SER A 427 16.35 22.30 25.02
CA SER A 427 15.98 21.26 25.98
C SER A 427 16.15 19.86 25.36
N PRO A 428 17.01 18.98 25.90
CA PRO A 428 17.20 17.61 25.40
C PRO A 428 16.00 16.69 25.71
N ASP A 429 15.08 17.14 26.56
CA ASP A 429 13.98 16.33 27.08
C ASP A 429 12.87 16.08 26.05
N ILE A 430 12.38 14.84 26.02
CA ILE A 430 11.14 14.48 25.32
C ILE A 430 9.99 15.24 25.97
N LEU A 431 9.48 16.28 25.31
CA LEU A 431 8.39 17.10 25.84
C LEU A 431 7.08 16.30 25.98
N TYR A 432 6.81 15.43 25.00
CA TYR A 432 5.65 14.54 24.98
C TYR A 432 6.01 13.21 24.34
N GLY A 433 5.47 12.11 24.88
CA GLY A 433 5.68 10.77 24.33
C GLY A 433 4.54 9.81 24.64
N LEU A 434 4.37 8.79 23.81
CA LEU A 434 3.45 7.67 24.07
C LEU A 434 4.19 6.56 24.80
N ALA A 435 3.69 6.17 25.96
CA ALA A 435 4.20 5.01 26.68
C ALA A 435 3.52 3.73 26.16
N ASP A 436 4.32 2.74 25.75
CA ASP A 436 3.79 1.41 25.40
C ASP A 436 3.61 0.51 26.64
N THR A 437 3.11 -0.71 26.44
CA THR A 437 2.93 -1.69 27.52
C THR A 437 4.23 -2.22 28.13
N THR A 438 5.37 -1.97 27.46
CA THR A 438 6.71 -2.32 27.96
C THR A 438 7.38 -1.18 28.72
N GLY A 439 6.74 0.00 28.78
CA GLY A 439 7.26 1.19 29.43
C GLY A 439 8.18 2.02 28.54
N ARG A 440 8.34 1.69 27.25
CA ARG A 440 9.11 2.49 26.30
C ARG A 440 8.33 3.75 25.91
N ILE A 441 9.05 4.86 25.78
CA ILE A 441 8.47 6.16 25.44
C ILE A 441 8.78 6.47 23.97
N PHE A 442 7.74 6.59 23.15
CA PHE A 442 7.81 6.99 21.75
C PHE A 442 7.63 8.52 21.67
N PRO A 443 8.66 9.30 21.31
CA PRO A 443 8.56 10.76 21.23
C PRO A 443 7.46 11.22 20.27
N VAL A 444 6.73 12.26 20.66
CA VAL A 444 5.62 12.83 19.90
C VAL A 444 5.92 14.27 19.56
N HIS A 445 5.98 14.57 18.26
CA HIS A 445 6.26 15.90 17.74
C HIS A 445 5.11 16.37 16.83
N PRO A 446 4.45 17.48 17.14
CA PRO A 446 3.55 18.11 16.20
C PRO A 446 4.37 18.79 15.11
N ASP A 447 3.95 18.67 13.86
CA ASP A 447 4.47 19.53 12.81
C ASP A 447 3.58 20.75 12.59
N SER A 448 4.15 21.69 11.86
CA SER A 448 3.51 22.96 11.56
C SER A 448 2.41 22.86 10.49
N TRP A 449 2.18 21.67 9.93
CA TRP A 449 1.04 21.38 9.05
C TRP A 449 -0.11 20.70 9.80
N GLY A 450 -0.06 20.64 11.13
CA GLY A 450 -1.13 20.06 11.95
C GLY A 450 -1.13 18.53 11.97
N ARG A 451 -0.02 17.89 11.61
CA ARG A 451 0.17 16.45 11.76
C ARG A 451 0.95 16.18 13.04
N THR A 452 0.88 14.93 13.50
CA THR A 452 1.69 14.47 14.62
C THR A 452 2.61 13.34 14.16
N HIS A 453 3.90 13.51 14.40
CA HIS A 453 4.96 12.53 14.20
C HIS A 453 5.19 11.77 15.50
N ILE A 454 5.05 10.45 15.44
CA ILE A 454 5.36 9.53 16.53
C ILE A 454 6.65 8.82 16.13
N LEU A 455 7.72 9.08 16.86
CA LEU A 455 9.05 8.55 16.56
C LEU A 455 9.32 7.27 17.35
N ASN A 456 10.20 6.42 16.83
CA ASN A 456 10.64 5.23 17.55
C ASN A 456 11.29 5.57 18.89
N ALA A 457 11.01 4.72 19.88
CA ALA A 457 11.45 4.91 21.27
C ALA A 457 12.96 4.82 21.49
N ALA A 458 13.68 4.17 20.58
CA ALA A 458 15.14 4.11 20.59
C ALA A 458 15.67 4.73 19.29
N GLU A 459 16.80 5.41 19.41
CA GLU A 459 17.43 6.13 18.32
C GLU A 459 18.27 5.19 17.45
N LEU A 460 18.19 5.33 16.12
CA LEU A 460 19.10 4.66 15.22
C LEU A 460 20.52 5.14 15.50
N CYS A 461 21.47 4.22 15.58
CA CYS A 461 22.90 4.53 15.67
C CYS A 461 23.69 3.46 14.95
N LEU A 462 24.28 3.81 13.82
CA LEU A 462 25.10 2.93 13.01
C LEU A 462 26.59 3.27 13.09
N ILE A 463 27.01 3.98 14.15
CA ILE A 463 28.40 4.39 14.34
C ILE A 463 29.35 3.20 14.19
N ASP A 464 29.07 2.04 14.81
CA ASP A 464 29.94 0.85 14.73
C ASP A 464 30.08 0.27 13.31
N TYR A 465 29.14 0.57 12.42
CA TYR A 465 29.02 -0.03 11.08
C TYR A 465 29.46 0.90 9.95
N LEU A 466 29.99 2.09 10.26
CA LEU A 466 30.54 3.01 9.27
C LEU A 466 31.61 2.36 8.36
N PRO A 467 32.53 1.50 8.85
CA PRO A 467 33.47 0.81 7.97
C PRO A 467 32.80 -0.12 6.96
N ASP A 468 31.71 -0.78 7.36
CA ASP A 468 30.98 -1.71 6.49
C ASP A 468 30.21 -0.95 5.40
N LEU A 469 29.58 0.16 5.77
CA LEU A 469 28.91 1.07 4.82
C LEU A 469 29.90 1.66 3.80
N ALA A 470 31.08 2.09 4.26
CA ALA A 470 32.14 2.59 3.40
C ALA A 470 32.70 1.51 2.47
N ARG A 471 32.89 0.29 2.98
CA ARG A 471 33.32 -0.86 2.18
C ARG A 471 32.29 -1.26 1.12
N ALA A 472 31.01 -1.19 1.46
CA ALA A 472 29.90 -1.38 0.51
C ALA A 472 29.89 -0.30 -0.58
N GLY A 473 30.51 0.86 -0.35
CA GLY A 473 30.56 1.97 -1.29
C GLY A 473 29.37 2.92 -1.18
N VAL A 474 28.79 3.06 0.02
CA VAL A 474 27.78 4.10 0.31
C VAL A 474 28.42 5.48 0.14
N ASP A 475 27.72 6.40 -0.53
CA ASP A 475 28.24 7.75 -0.83
C ASP A 475 28.00 8.73 0.30
N GLY A 476 26.96 8.52 1.13
CA GLY A 476 26.62 9.45 2.20
C GLY A 476 26.04 8.78 3.45
N CYS A 477 26.40 9.31 4.61
CA CYS A 477 25.83 9.00 5.91
C CYS A 477 24.93 10.16 6.34
N VAL A 478 23.66 9.89 6.60
CA VAL A 478 22.66 10.92 6.93
C VAL A 478 22.28 10.83 8.41
N ILE A 479 22.35 11.96 9.10
CA ILE A 479 21.86 12.15 10.47
C ILE A 479 20.48 12.82 10.40
N ASP A 480 19.46 12.25 11.02
CA ASP A 480 18.17 12.92 11.23
C ASP A 480 18.16 13.60 12.60
N ALA A 481 18.39 14.91 12.62
CA ALA A 481 18.40 15.74 13.82
C ALA A 481 17.13 16.58 13.97
N ARG A 482 16.08 16.28 13.19
CA ARG A 482 14.82 17.02 13.26
C ARG A 482 14.27 16.95 14.69
N TRP A 483 13.85 18.11 15.19
CA TRP A 483 13.32 18.30 16.54
C TRP A 483 14.28 18.05 17.72
N ARG A 484 15.58 17.87 17.47
CA ARG A 484 16.60 17.64 18.53
C ARG A 484 17.35 18.90 18.97
N GLY A 485 17.31 19.95 18.14
CA GLY A 485 17.90 21.26 18.45
C GLY A 485 19.40 21.39 18.18
N PRO A 486 19.94 22.62 18.31
CA PRO A 486 21.28 22.96 17.85
C PRO A 486 22.37 22.27 18.66
N SER A 487 22.22 22.17 19.98
CA SER A 487 23.20 21.49 20.84
C SER A 487 23.40 20.03 20.47
N TYR A 488 22.31 19.31 20.17
CA TYR A 488 22.39 17.94 19.66
C TYR A 488 23.03 17.88 18.28
N ALA A 489 22.61 18.76 17.35
CA ALA A 489 23.13 18.80 15.99
C ALA A 489 24.64 19.03 15.95
N ALA A 490 25.16 19.97 16.75
CA ALA A 490 26.58 20.26 16.84
C ALA A 490 27.40 19.05 17.33
N GLU A 491 26.97 18.45 18.45
CA GLU A 491 27.70 17.35 19.07
C GLU A 491 27.64 16.08 18.21
N ILE A 492 26.48 15.76 17.63
CA ILE A 492 26.35 14.53 16.84
C ILE A 492 27.12 14.61 15.51
N VAL A 493 27.14 15.77 14.86
CA VAL A 493 27.96 15.99 13.66
C VAL A 493 29.44 15.87 14.00
N SER A 494 29.88 16.48 15.11
CA SER A 494 31.26 16.38 15.60
C SER A 494 31.67 14.92 15.85
N VAL A 495 30.80 14.14 16.51
CA VAL A 495 31.04 12.71 16.75
C VAL A 495 31.19 11.91 15.44
N TYR A 496 30.28 12.09 14.48
CA TYR A 496 30.36 11.36 13.20
C TYR A 496 31.49 11.86 12.30
N ARG A 497 31.87 13.14 12.36
CA ARG A 497 33.05 13.65 11.67
C ARG A 497 34.33 13.03 12.23
N GLU A 498 34.48 13.01 13.55
CA GLU A 498 35.62 12.37 14.21
C GLU A 498 35.71 10.86 13.87
N ALA A 499 34.55 10.21 13.76
CA ALA A 499 34.45 8.82 13.32
C ALA A 499 34.97 8.61 11.88
N LEU A 500 34.47 9.40 10.94
CA LEU A 500 34.78 9.27 9.51
C LEU A 500 36.22 9.67 9.17
N ASP A 501 36.79 10.63 9.91
CA ASP A 501 38.18 11.07 9.71
C ASP A 501 39.20 10.06 10.28
N ASN A 502 38.76 9.10 11.11
CA ASN A 502 39.63 8.07 11.67
C ASN A 502 39.89 6.93 10.67
N THR A 503 40.92 7.09 9.85
CA THR A 503 41.33 6.09 8.84
C THR A 503 41.73 4.73 9.44
N GLY A 504 42.27 4.71 10.66
CA GLY A 504 42.66 3.48 11.37
C GLY A 504 41.44 2.60 11.70
N TRP A 505 40.35 3.22 12.15
CA TRP A 505 39.08 2.53 12.35
C TRP A 505 38.56 1.95 11.03
N MET A 506 38.54 2.76 9.97
CA MET A 506 38.08 2.33 8.66
C MET A 506 38.89 1.13 8.12
N ALA A 507 40.14 0.98 8.59
CA ALA A 507 41.03 -0.14 8.29
C ALA A 507 40.99 -1.32 9.30
N GLY A 508 40.27 -1.19 10.43
CA GLY A 508 40.11 -2.25 11.44
C GLY A 508 41.16 -2.29 12.56
N ASP A 509 41.82 -1.17 12.86
CA ASP A 509 42.83 -1.08 13.94
C ASP A 509 42.22 -1.22 15.35
N PRO A 510 42.70 -2.16 16.21
CA PRO A 510 42.25 -2.31 17.59
C PRO A 510 42.35 -1.04 18.45
N ALA A 511 43.37 -0.20 18.27
CA ALA A 511 43.51 1.05 19.03
C ALA A 511 42.40 2.07 18.71
N SER A 512 41.78 1.92 17.54
CA SER A 512 40.64 2.74 17.16
C SER A 512 39.35 2.29 17.83
N ALA A 513 39.22 1.00 18.20
CA ALA A 513 38.02 0.47 18.83
C ALA A 513 37.70 1.13 20.19
N GLU A 514 38.71 1.45 21.00
CA GLU A 514 38.53 2.19 22.25
C GLU A 514 38.00 3.61 22.01
N ARG A 515 38.53 4.29 21.00
CA ARG A 515 38.07 5.62 20.60
C ARG A 515 36.62 5.59 20.14
N ILE A 516 36.21 4.54 19.42
CA ILE A 516 34.84 4.41 18.91
C ILE A 516 33.87 4.14 20.06
N GLN A 517 34.30 3.36 21.05
CA GLN A 517 33.51 3.15 22.25
C GLN A 517 33.32 4.45 23.04
N ALA A 518 34.31 5.35 23.06
CA ALA A 518 34.17 6.68 23.64
C ALA A 518 33.16 7.55 22.85
N LEU A 519 33.22 7.54 21.52
CA LEU A 519 32.24 8.22 20.65
C LEU A 519 30.81 7.69 20.90
N LYS A 520 30.64 6.37 20.94
CA LYS A 520 29.36 5.72 21.23
C LYS A 520 28.83 6.09 22.62
N THR A 521 29.71 6.32 23.59
CA THR A 521 29.34 6.78 24.92
C THR A 521 28.82 8.21 24.90
N ARG A 522 29.43 9.11 24.11
CA ARG A 522 28.92 10.47 23.85
C ARG A 522 27.53 10.41 23.22
N ILE A 523 27.31 9.55 22.21
CA ILE A 523 25.98 9.38 21.58
C ILE A 523 24.94 8.91 22.60
N ARG A 524 25.25 7.92 23.43
CA ARG A 524 24.31 7.40 24.44
C ARG A 524 23.87 8.48 25.44
N ALA A 525 24.74 9.44 25.74
CA ALA A 525 24.39 10.55 26.63
C ALA A 525 23.38 11.52 26.01
N LEU A 526 23.30 11.57 24.67
CA LEU A 526 22.37 12.42 23.92
C LEU A 526 21.07 11.69 23.54
N ALA A 527 21.09 10.36 23.55
CA ALA A 527 20.04 9.54 22.94
C ALA A 527 18.73 9.56 23.72
N GLN A 528 17.61 9.65 22.99
CA GLN A 528 16.27 9.54 23.55
C GLN A 528 15.84 8.06 23.61
N GLY A 529 15.70 7.52 24.83
CA GLY A 529 15.27 6.12 25.06
C GLY A 529 16.29 5.05 24.65
N GLY A 530 17.56 5.45 24.49
CA GLY A 530 18.68 4.57 24.13
C GLY A 530 18.98 4.54 22.63
N ILE A 531 19.91 3.67 22.24
CA ILE A 531 20.33 3.49 20.83
C ILE A 531 20.08 2.06 20.34
N THR A 532 19.81 1.91 19.05
CA THR A 532 19.60 0.64 18.37
C THR A 532 20.24 0.67 16.97
N ALA A 533 20.70 -0.49 16.49
CA ALA A 533 21.09 -0.65 15.09
C ALA A 533 19.87 -0.89 14.17
N GLY A 534 18.67 -1.03 14.75
CA GLY A 534 17.41 -1.19 14.01
C GLY A 534 17.45 -2.38 13.04
N HIS A 535 16.91 -2.17 11.85
CA HIS A 535 16.86 -3.18 10.79
C HIS A 535 18.22 -3.45 10.15
N TYR A 536 19.26 -2.63 10.38
CA TYR A 536 20.58 -2.87 9.80
C TYR A 536 21.11 -4.28 10.10
N LEU A 537 20.84 -4.82 11.29
CA LEU A 537 21.31 -6.14 11.69
C LEU A 537 20.53 -7.33 11.11
N ARG A 538 19.23 -7.18 10.80
CA ARG A 538 18.33 -8.32 10.51
C ARG A 538 17.35 -8.09 9.35
N GLY A 539 17.35 -6.89 8.78
CA GLY A 539 16.35 -6.43 7.82
C GLY A 539 14.93 -6.49 8.40
N LEU A 540 13.97 -6.76 7.52
CA LEU A 540 12.57 -7.02 7.87
C LEU A 540 12.28 -8.49 8.22
N SER A 541 13.31 -9.36 8.21
CA SER A 541 13.11 -10.77 8.54
C SER A 541 12.82 -10.93 10.04
N SER A 542 11.83 -11.76 10.34
CA SER A 542 11.33 -11.98 11.71
C SER A 542 12.13 -13.03 12.50
N ASP A 543 13.27 -13.48 11.97
CA ASP A 543 14.05 -14.59 12.54
C ASP A 543 14.97 -14.16 13.71
#